data_AF-A0A813W768-F1
#
_entry.id   AF-A0A813W768-F1
#
_cell.length_a   1.000
_cell.length_b   1.000
_cell.length_c   1.000
_cell.angle_alpha   90.00
_cell.angle_beta   90.00
_cell.angle_gamma   90.00
#
_symmetry.space_group_name_H-M   'P 1'
#
loop_
_entity.id
_entity.type
_entity.pdbx_description
1 polymer ?
#
loop_
_entity_poly.entity_id
_entity_poly.type
_entity_poly.pdbx_seq_one_letter_code
_entity_poly.pdbx_strand_id
1 'polypeptide(L)'
;MANWTLSSSLHHRNPPPPPPNEEPFSPIIGNTIFIWLDTDEKDYKKFQKCFCEETHVHPKQWLFFNVENVCYEFIKHDVSYPKKVILVTSGRLGQTLIEKLHHCEQLDAVYIYCQRVEAYREFAQYYIKVLGVYSNPVEIFARLKDYLDKKGEGILSSTNSQFFPDTDNTERFSQSYLLWNPWKMNCCTKILPRKGQATIVVKQTSDTPFQLILSNANALNAIHKENTYSIVLMVNKREVTLNVHINGQEHLLGRTDESRHILQLYNNDDKENIYWLSFSKHTSTVMYGIGEIRPQFKILEAHLDEKYIQAISNIAYLHIKINDVYEDFQAISHLEDKIQFLINTSPLLEPNLLVISESQSTLFQNLPFSSYLYPLALTEPCRLLYHNLIHFKLDDDDFPDLIQAIECSIKNPQGWCHQKLIEKANQYGRPNTDITYLRLTLDPFIIEIWPPGHYSPVHNHKNAYGIFRVLHGSILVRLFPALTLNLQYEAPIEYLLKQDQVTWMSPELNQTHQMKNVELSSCCIIVQCYEYDETQVDKNRSEEYFDFIANNHRHIETMKPNFDMKFAVFTEKMKKEWNQRQSL
;
A
#
# COMPACT_ATOMS: atom_id res chain seq x y z
N MET A 1 -64.59 2.65 53.27
CA MET A 1 -64.02 2.27 54.57
C MET A 1 -63.64 0.80 54.51
N ALA A 2 -62.34 0.49 54.50
CA ALA A 2 -61.71 -0.71 55.06
C ALA A 2 -60.25 -0.76 54.58
N ASN A 3 -59.41 -0.10 55.37
CA ASN A 3 -58.06 -0.45 55.79
C ASN A 3 -57.05 -0.99 54.78
N TRP A 4 -56.14 -0.09 54.42
CA TRP A 4 -54.76 -0.36 54.06
C TRP A 4 -53.97 -0.87 55.28
N THR A 5 -53.25 -1.97 55.12
CA THR A 5 -52.13 -2.36 55.98
C THR A 5 -50.84 -2.35 55.17
N LEU A 6 -49.92 -1.50 55.59
CA LEU A 6 -48.52 -1.46 55.15
C LEU A 6 -47.83 -2.77 55.57
N SER A 7 -47.27 -3.49 54.61
CA SER A 7 -46.11 -4.35 54.88
C SER A 7 -44.93 -3.89 54.04
N SER A 8 -43.89 -3.45 54.74
CA SER A 8 -42.58 -3.14 54.21
C SER A 8 -41.89 -4.45 53.81
N SER A 9 -41.82 -4.72 52.51
CA SER A 9 -40.86 -5.69 51.98
C SER A 9 -39.68 -4.93 51.38
N LEU A 10 -38.55 -5.02 52.07
CA LEU A 10 -37.23 -4.72 51.51
C LEU A 10 -36.97 -5.69 50.36
N HIS A 11 -37.33 -5.29 49.14
CA HIS A 11 -36.75 -5.90 47.95
C HIS A 11 -35.39 -5.27 47.72
N HIS A 12 -34.37 -5.97 48.25
CA HIS A 12 -33.02 -5.90 47.72
C HIS A 12 -33.10 -6.09 46.20
N ARG A 13 -32.92 -4.99 45.46
CA ARG A 13 -32.60 -5.07 44.04
C ARG A 13 -31.25 -5.79 43.98
N ASN A 14 -31.24 -7.00 43.43
CA ASN A 14 -30.00 -7.65 43.06
C ASN A 14 -29.20 -6.68 42.19
N PRO A 15 -27.89 -6.48 42.46
CA PRO A 15 -27.06 -5.69 41.57
C PRO A 15 -27.09 -6.31 40.17
N PRO A 16 -26.95 -5.49 39.11
CA PRO A 16 -26.85 -6.01 37.75
C PRO A 16 -25.73 -7.05 37.69
N PRO A 17 -25.86 -8.10 36.86
CA PRO A 17 -24.81 -9.08 36.70
C PRO A 17 -23.51 -8.36 36.30
N PRO A 18 -22.36 -8.80 36.82
CA PRO A 18 -21.08 -8.25 36.39
C PRO A 18 -20.98 -8.33 34.87
N PRO A 19 -20.28 -7.37 34.22
CA PRO A 19 -20.00 -7.46 32.79
C PRO A 19 -19.42 -8.84 32.48
N PRO A 20 -19.73 -9.41 31.29
CA PRO A 20 -19.23 -10.72 30.92
C PRO A 20 -17.72 -10.72 31.11
N ASN A 21 -17.25 -11.68 31.93
CA ASN A 21 -15.85 -11.90 32.23
C ASN A 21 -15.01 -11.60 31.00
N GLU A 22 -14.16 -10.57 31.07
CA GLU A 22 -12.98 -10.54 30.22
C GLU A 22 -12.35 -11.92 30.33
N GLU A 23 -12.21 -12.59 29.19
CA GLU A 23 -11.63 -13.92 29.13
C GLU A 23 -10.32 -13.91 29.94
N PRO A 24 -10.06 -14.92 30.79
CA PRO A 24 -8.78 -15.04 31.44
C PRO A 24 -7.70 -15.00 30.36
N PHE A 25 -6.77 -14.04 30.48
CA PHE A 25 -5.64 -13.83 29.58
C PHE A 25 -5.20 -15.16 28.96
N SER A 26 -5.46 -15.34 27.67
CA SER A 26 -5.04 -16.55 26.94
C SER A 26 -3.55 -16.78 27.20
N PRO A 27 -3.09 -18.04 27.30
CA PRO A 27 -1.72 -18.33 27.72
C PRO A 27 -0.74 -17.64 26.78
N ILE A 28 0.01 -16.68 27.33
CA ILE A 28 1.13 -16.02 26.65
C ILE A 28 2.08 -17.13 26.21
N ILE A 29 2.18 -17.35 24.90
CA ILE A 29 3.09 -18.33 24.30
C ILE A 29 4.49 -17.71 24.37
N GLY A 30 5.29 -18.10 25.37
CA GLY A 30 6.68 -17.63 25.56
C GLY A 30 6.98 -17.16 26.99
N ASN A 31 8.26 -17.24 27.38
CA ASN A 31 8.72 -16.76 28.69
C ASN A 31 9.03 -15.25 28.69
N THR A 32 8.93 -14.58 27.54
CA THR A 32 9.26 -13.15 27.40
C THR A 32 7.99 -12.32 27.16
N ILE A 33 7.84 -11.26 27.96
CA ILE A 33 6.83 -10.20 27.82
C ILE A 33 7.55 -8.93 27.39
N PHE A 34 7.01 -8.26 26.38
CA PHE A 34 7.49 -6.98 25.91
C PHE A 34 6.56 -5.88 26.43
N ILE A 35 7.14 -4.82 26.97
CA ILE A 35 6.38 -3.69 27.49
C ILE A 35 6.82 -2.42 26.79
N TRP A 36 5.86 -1.61 26.35
CA TRP A 36 6.08 -0.24 25.90
C TRP A 36 5.44 0.75 26.87
N LEU A 37 6.26 1.59 27.49
CA LEU A 37 5.83 2.64 28.41
C LEU A 37 6.03 4.02 27.78
N ASP A 38 4.94 4.61 27.32
CA ASP A 38 4.95 5.97 26.77
C ASP A 38 3.62 6.67 27.04
N THR A 39 3.63 7.99 27.03
CA THR A 39 2.43 8.82 27.05
C THR A 39 1.54 8.65 25.82
N ASP A 40 2.08 8.24 24.67
CA ASP A 40 1.34 8.03 23.41
C ASP A 40 1.53 6.61 22.87
N GLU A 41 0.43 5.99 22.44
CA GLU A 41 0.37 4.63 21.91
C GLU A 41 0.74 4.54 20.40
N LYS A 42 0.83 5.66 19.69
CA LYS A 42 1.05 5.68 18.24
C LYS A 42 2.32 4.95 17.79
N ASP A 43 3.45 5.23 18.43
CA ASP A 43 4.72 4.62 18.08
C ASP A 43 4.76 3.15 18.51
N TYR A 44 4.11 2.81 19.63
CA TYR A 44 3.94 1.42 20.08
C TYR A 44 3.21 0.56 19.05
N LYS A 45 2.04 0.98 18.54
CA LYS A 45 1.27 0.16 17.59
C LYS A 45 2.04 -0.13 16.31
N LYS A 46 2.71 0.90 15.78
CA LYS A 46 3.57 0.77 14.58
C LYS A 46 4.74 -0.16 14.84
N PHE A 47 5.40 0.00 15.99
CA PHE A 47 6.53 -0.82 16.39
C PHE A 47 6.14 -2.28 16.61
N GLN A 48 5.11 -2.54 17.41
CA GLN A 48 4.60 -3.88 17.73
C GLN A 48 4.25 -4.64 16.46
N LYS A 49 3.49 -4.02 15.54
CA LYS A 49 3.11 -4.63 14.28
C LYS A 49 4.33 -5.10 13.49
N CYS A 50 5.27 -4.18 13.24
CA CYS A 50 6.50 -4.47 12.49
C CYS A 50 7.35 -5.55 13.18
N PHE A 51 7.48 -5.47 14.51
CA PHE A 51 8.28 -6.41 15.29
C PHE A 51 7.70 -7.82 15.27
N CYS A 52 6.39 -7.96 15.47
CA CYS A 52 5.70 -9.25 15.42
C CYS A 52 5.77 -9.91 14.04
N GLU A 53 5.64 -9.12 12.97
CA GLU A 53 5.75 -9.61 11.58
C GLU A 53 7.13 -10.19 11.26
N GLU A 54 8.20 -9.59 11.79
CA GLU A 54 9.59 -10.00 11.50
C GLU A 54 10.20 -11.03 12.45
N THR A 55 9.68 -11.17 13.67
CA THR A 55 10.29 -12.01 14.72
C THR A 55 9.43 -13.21 15.13
N HIS A 56 8.24 -13.36 14.53
CA HIS A 56 7.23 -14.36 14.91
C HIS A 56 6.78 -14.27 16.38
N VAL A 57 7.15 -13.20 17.10
CA VAL A 57 6.64 -12.89 18.44
C VAL A 57 5.16 -12.59 18.33
N HIS A 58 4.35 -13.25 19.17
CA HIS A 58 2.91 -13.10 19.10
C HIS A 58 2.49 -11.71 19.63
N PRO A 59 1.55 -10.99 18.99
CA PRO A 59 1.12 -9.65 19.43
C PRO A 59 0.69 -9.58 20.91
N LYS A 60 0.06 -10.66 21.43
CA LYS A 60 -0.33 -10.78 22.85
C LYS A 60 0.84 -10.77 23.86
N GLN A 61 2.09 -10.91 23.41
CA GLN A 61 3.27 -10.78 24.27
C GLN A 61 3.66 -9.32 24.52
N TRP A 62 3.10 -8.39 23.77
CA TRP A 62 3.34 -6.96 23.90
C TRP A 62 2.23 -6.29 24.71
N LEU A 63 2.62 -5.46 25.65
CA LEU A 63 1.73 -4.67 26.49
C LEU A 63 2.13 -3.20 26.43
N PHE A 64 1.12 -2.33 26.42
CA PHE A 64 1.32 -0.88 26.48
C PHE A 64 0.84 -0.32 27.81
N PHE A 65 1.62 0.59 28.38
CA PHE A 65 1.23 1.37 29.55
C PHE A 65 1.49 2.85 29.27
N ASN A 66 0.55 3.69 29.70
CA ASN A 66 0.69 5.15 29.68
C ASN A 66 0.87 5.78 31.06
N VAL A 67 0.86 4.96 32.12
CA VAL A 67 1.03 5.38 33.51
C VAL A 67 2.14 4.56 34.17
N GLU A 68 3.18 5.26 34.67
CA GLU A 68 4.36 4.67 35.29
C GLU A 68 4.02 3.70 36.44
N ASN A 69 3.17 4.13 37.38
CA ASN A 69 2.83 3.32 38.55
C ASN A 69 2.10 2.03 38.19
N VAL A 70 1.23 2.05 37.17
CA VAL A 70 0.52 0.84 36.71
C VAL A 70 1.51 -0.15 36.09
N CYS A 71 2.47 0.35 35.28
CA CYS A 71 3.55 -0.46 34.72
C CYS A 71 4.45 -1.06 35.80
N TYR A 72 4.78 -0.28 36.84
CA TYR A 72 5.56 -0.72 37.99
C TYR A 72 4.88 -1.89 38.73
N GLU A 73 3.61 -1.72 39.11
CA GLU A 73 2.85 -2.74 39.83
C GLU A 73 2.74 -4.04 39.00
N PHE A 74 2.48 -3.93 37.70
CA PHE A 74 2.42 -5.08 36.80
C PHE A 74 3.75 -5.86 36.76
N ILE A 75 4.87 -5.17 36.52
CA ILE A 75 6.19 -5.83 36.45
C ILE A 75 6.56 -6.47 37.80
N LYS A 76 6.20 -5.81 38.91
CA LYS A 76 6.62 -6.23 40.25
C LYS A 76 5.77 -7.35 40.83
N HIS A 77 4.46 -7.33 40.58
CA HIS A 77 3.49 -8.18 41.28
C HIS A 77 2.77 -9.16 40.36
N ASP A 78 2.53 -8.81 39.10
CA ASP A 78 1.75 -9.66 38.17
C ASP A 78 2.64 -10.56 37.31
N VAL A 79 3.88 -10.16 37.08
CA VAL A 79 4.87 -10.98 36.36
C VAL A 79 5.52 -11.99 37.31
N SER A 80 5.08 -13.26 37.20
CA SER A 80 5.65 -14.39 37.94
C SER A 80 6.79 -15.07 37.18
N TYR A 81 7.82 -15.53 37.91
CA TYR A 81 8.89 -16.39 37.37
C TYR A 81 8.29 -17.66 36.72
N PRO A 82 8.79 -18.13 35.55
CA PRO A 82 10.04 -17.77 34.88
C PRO A 82 9.95 -16.60 33.89
N LYS A 83 8.84 -15.85 33.87
CA LYS A 83 8.65 -14.81 32.85
C LYS A 83 9.61 -13.63 33.04
N LYS A 84 10.11 -13.11 31.92
CA LYS A 84 11.02 -11.98 31.82
C LYS A 84 10.38 -10.84 31.05
N VAL A 85 10.76 -9.61 31.41
CA VAL A 85 10.24 -8.37 30.84
C VAL A 85 11.35 -7.66 30.09
N ILE A 86 11.06 -7.33 28.83
CA ILE A 86 11.84 -6.39 28.05
C ILE A 86 11.06 -5.09 27.93
N LEU A 87 11.61 -4.00 28.45
CA LEU A 87 10.95 -2.70 28.55
C LEU A 87 11.49 -1.73 27.49
N VAL A 88 10.60 -1.17 26.68
CA VAL A 88 10.85 0.03 25.88
C VAL A 88 10.13 1.19 26.56
N THR A 89 10.82 2.30 26.83
CA THR A 89 10.23 3.41 27.60
C THR A 89 10.69 4.78 27.14
N SER A 90 9.83 5.79 27.25
CA SER A 90 10.23 7.18 27.03
C SER A 90 11.27 7.64 28.06
N GLY A 91 12.13 8.62 27.70
CA GLY A 91 13.17 9.11 28.62
C GLY A 91 12.63 9.57 29.99
N ARG A 92 11.55 10.36 30.00
CA ARG A 92 10.98 10.93 31.24
C ARG A 92 10.26 9.90 32.10
N LEU A 93 9.43 9.02 31.51
CA LEU A 93 8.71 7.98 32.27
C LEU A 93 9.64 6.83 32.68
N GLY A 94 10.64 6.54 31.84
CA GLY A 94 11.62 5.50 32.08
C GLY A 94 12.54 5.81 33.25
N GLN A 95 12.97 7.06 33.42
CA GLN A 95 13.94 7.45 34.43
C GLN A 95 13.53 7.00 35.84
N THR A 96 12.35 7.43 36.30
CA THR A 96 11.82 7.11 37.63
C THR A 96 11.51 5.61 37.77
N LEU A 97 11.03 4.97 36.70
CA LEU A 97 10.68 3.55 36.72
C LEU A 97 11.91 2.64 36.83
N ILE A 98 12.97 2.95 36.07
CA ILE A 98 14.24 2.21 36.06
C ILE A 98 14.91 2.29 37.44
N GLU A 99 14.91 3.46 38.07
CA GLU A 99 15.40 3.64 39.44
C GLU A 99 14.72 2.67 40.43
N LYS A 100 13.43 2.38 40.27
CA LYS A 100 12.69 1.44 41.14
C LYS A 100 12.86 -0.03 40.74
N LEU A 101 13.01 -0.33 39.45
CA LEU A 101 12.94 -1.70 38.92
C LEU A 101 14.28 -2.32 38.51
N HIS A 102 15.39 -1.58 38.49
CA HIS A 102 16.67 -2.10 37.98
C HIS A 102 17.16 -3.37 38.72
N HIS A 103 16.83 -3.53 40.00
CA HIS A 103 17.12 -4.74 40.77
C HIS A 103 16.09 -5.89 40.61
N CYS A 104 14.96 -5.66 39.94
CA CYS A 104 13.89 -6.64 39.79
C CYS A 104 14.32 -7.79 38.88
N GLU A 105 14.21 -9.04 39.33
CA GLU A 105 14.65 -10.21 38.55
C GLU A 105 13.82 -10.42 37.28
N GLN A 106 12.55 -10.03 37.31
CA GLN A 106 11.64 -10.05 36.17
C GLN A 106 12.11 -9.13 35.05
N LEU A 107 12.72 -7.97 35.38
CA LEU A 107 13.19 -7.01 34.39
C LEU A 107 14.53 -7.47 33.81
N ASP A 108 14.57 -7.63 32.49
CA ASP A 108 15.64 -8.34 31.80
C ASP A 108 16.47 -7.42 30.89
N ALA A 109 15.79 -6.54 30.16
CA ALA A 109 16.41 -5.51 29.34
C ALA A 109 15.54 -4.25 29.27
N VAL A 110 16.19 -3.09 29.11
CA VAL A 110 15.54 -1.79 28.96
C VAL A 110 16.13 -1.02 27.77
N TYR A 111 15.25 -0.45 26.95
CA TYR A 111 15.56 0.43 25.84
C TYR A 111 14.86 1.77 26.05
N ILE A 112 15.61 2.86 26.01
CA ILE A 112 15.04 4.20 26.18
C ILE A 112 14.81 4.82 24.81
N TYR A 113 13.56 5.17 24.50
CA TYR A 113 13.16 5.85 23.28
C TYR A 113 12.92 7.35 23.56
N CYS A 114 13.81 8.22 23.08
CA CYS A 114 13.70 9.66 23.34
C CYS A 114 14.46 10.49 22.31
N GLN A 115 13.92 11.66 21.98
CA GLN A 115 14.58 12.65 21.11
C GLN A 115 15.80 13.33 21.76
N ARG A 116 15.95 13.25 23.09
CA ARG A 116 17.07 13.87 23.84
C ARG A 116 18.11 12.82 24.23
N VAL A 117 18.70 12.16 23.23
CA VAL A 117 19.60 11.00 23.43
C VAL A 117 20.77 11.34 24.36
N GLU A 118 21.42 12.49 24.15
CA GLU A 118 22.57 12.93 24.95
C GLU A 118 22.20 13.12 26.43
N ALA A 119 20.99 13.63 26.70
CA ALA A 119 20.54 13.91 28.07
C ALA A 119 20.29 12.64 28.90
N TYR A 120 19.99 11.52 28.25
CA TYR A 120 19.71 10.23 28.92
C TYR A 120 20.85 9.21 28.78
N ARG A 121 21.88 9.51 27.98
CA ARG A 121 23.02 8.62 27.79
C ARG A 121 23.86 8.47 29.05
N GLU A 122 24.06 9.55 29.81
CA GLU A 122 24.76 9.51 31.10
C GLU A 122 23.94 8.71 32.13
N PHE A 123 22.62 8.95 32.20
CA PHE A 123 21.71 8.18 33.05
C PHE A 123 21.76 6.67 32.75
N ALA A 124 21.74 6.28 31.47
CA ALA A 124 21.75 4.87 31.06
C ALA A 124 23.01 4.11 31.53
N GLN A 125 24.16 4.79 31.68
CA GLN A 125 25.41 4.16 32.09
C GLN A 125 25.39 3.66 33.54
N TYR A 126 24.50 4.19 34.39
CA TYR A 126 24.37 3.75 35.78
C TYR A 126 23.61 2.43 35.95
N TYR A 127 22.91 1.95 34.92
CA TYR A 127 22.02 0.79 35.01
C TYR A 127 22.37 -0.28 33.98
N ILE A 128 22.93 -1.40 34.45
CA ILE A 128 23.42 -2.50 33.59
C ILE A 128 22.34 -3.11 32.67
N LYS A 129 21.07 -3.01 33.05
CA LYS A 129 19.94 -3.53 32.25
C LYS A 129 19.48 -2.56 31.17
N VAL A 130 19.97 -1.31 31.16
CA VAL A 130 19.68 -0.34 30.10
C VAL A 130 20.65 -0.57 28.96
N LEU A 131 20.14 -1.10 27.85
CA LEU A 131 20.95 -1.53 26.70
C LEU A 131 21.14 -0.42 25.65
N GLY A 132 20.46 0.72 25.82
CA GLY A 132 20.76 1.93 25.07
C GLY A 132 19.65 2.97 25.07
N VAL A 133 19.98 4.12 24.51
CA VAL A 133 19.09 5.27 24.33
C VAL A 133 19.05 5.61 22.85
N TYR A 134 17.85 5.69 22.30
CA TYR A 134 17.62 5.78 20.85
C TYR A 134 16.56 6.84 20.57
N SER A 135 16.78 7.66 19.55
CA SER A 135 15.77 8.58 19.00
C SER A 135 15.00 7.98 17.83
N ASN A 136 15.42 6.80 17.37
CA ASN A 136 14.85 6.10 16.22
C ASN A 136 14.38 4.70 16.63
N PRO A 137 13.08 4.37 16.47
CA PRO A 137 12.55 3.05 16.82
C PRO A 137 13.19 1.92 16.00
N VAL A 138 13.67 2.17 14.78
CA VAL A 138 14.35 1.16 13.95
C VAL A 138 15.64 0.65 14.61
N GLU A 139 16.34 1.50 15.36
CA GLU A 139 17.55 1.08 16.07
C GLU A 139 17.22 0.19 17.28
N ILE A 140 16.13 0.50 17.99
CA ILE A 140 15.60 -0.32 19.08
C ILE A 140 15.23 -1.70 18.55
N PHE A 141 14.56 -1.75 17.41
CA PHE A 141 14.17 -2.98 16.72
C PHE A 141 15.38 -3.89 16.45
N ALA A 142 16.41 -3.35 15.79
CA ALA A 142 17.59 -4.13 15.42
C ALA A 142 18.30 -4.70 16.66
N ARG A 143 18.31 -3.93 17.76
CA ARG A 143 18.94 -4.33 19.02
C ARG A 143 18.12 -5.37 19.77
N LEU A 144 16.79 -5.24 19.78
CA LEU A 144 15.90 -6.24 20.36
C LEU A 144 16.03 -7.59 19.64
N LYS A 145 16.10 -7.58 18.30
CA LYS A 145 16.30 -8.79 17.50
C LYS A 145 17.62 -9.50 17.84
N ASP A 146 18.72 -8.75 17.82
CA ASP A 146 20.06 -9.26 18.22
C ASP A 146 20.08 -9.79 19.67
N TYR A 147 19.33 -9.15 20.58
CA TYR A 147 19.20 -9.59 21.96
C TYR A 147 18.47 -10.94 22.10
N LEU A 148 17.37 -11.12 21.35
CA LEU A 148 16.62 -12.37 21.34
C LEU A 148 17.43 -13.53 20.73
N ASP A 149 18.10 -13.27 19.61
CA ASP A 149 18.94 -14.25 18.92
C ASP A 149 20.08 -14.76 19.83
N LYS A 150 20.69 -13.86 20.62
CA LYS A 150 21.77 -14.20 21.57
C LYS A 150 21.29 -14.99 22.80
N LYS A 151 20.03 -14.87 23.18
CA LYS A 151 19.48 -15.52 24.39
C LYS A 151 19.03 -16.95 24.19
N GLY A 152 19.07 -17.48 22.96
CA GLY A 152 18.71 -18.87 22.71
C GLY A 152 17.24 -19.20 23.00
N GLU A 153 16.36 -18.18 23.03
CA GLU A 153 14.92 -18.40 22.80
C GLU A 153 14.77 -18.77 21.32
N GLY A 154 15.11 -20.03 21.01
CA GLY A 154 15.23 -20.54 19.65
C GLY A 154 13.94 -20.31 18.87
N ILE A 155 14.07 -19.56 17.78
CA ILE A 155 13.21 -19.68 16.60
C ILE A 155 13.34 -21.14 16.16
N LEU A 156 12.44 -22.00 16.63
CA LEU A 156 12.44 -23.42 16.33
C LEU A 156 12.17 -23.61 14.84
N SER A 157 13.25 -23.85 14.10
CA SER A 157 13.20 -24.69 12.91
C SER A 157 12.92 -26.13 13.34
N SER A 158 11.73 -26.64 13.08
CA SER A 158 11.53 -28.09 12.93
C SER A 158 10.48 -28.39 11.88
N THR A 159 10.98 -28.96 10.80
CA THR A 159 10.26 -29.72 9.79
C THR A 159 9.40 -30.81 10.43
N ASN A 160 8.10 -30.83 10.11
CA ASN A 160 7.37 -32.06 9.86
C ASN A 160 6.16 -31.78 8.97
N SER A 161 6.32 -32.16 7.71
CA SER A 161 5.28 -32.30 6.71
C SER A 161 4.27 -33.37 7.15
N GLN A 162 3.03 -32.94 7.37
CA GLN A 162 1.87 -33.78 7.06
C GLN A 162 1.02 -33.05 6.03
N PHE A 163 1.09 -33.58 4.82
CA PHE A 163 0.20 -33.42 3.67
C PHE A 163 -1.03 -32.53 3.90
N PHE A 164 -0.86 -31.26 3.53
CA PHE A 164 -1.91 -30.49 2.86
C PHE A 164 -1.34 -30.14 1.48
N PRO A 165 -2.11 -30.30 0.39
CA PRO A 165 -1.63 -29.98 -0.94
C PRO A 165 -1.24 -28.49 -0.99
N ASP A 166 -0.07 -28.22 -1.56
CA ASP A 166 0.52 -26.89 -1.72
C ASP A 166 -0.53 -25.83 -2.12
N THR A 167 -0.81 -24.92 -1.20
CA THR A 167 -1.41 -23.60 -1.49
C THR A 167 -0.38 -22.50 -1.27
N ASP A 168 0.84 -22.71 -1.75
CA ASP A 168 1.96 -21.74 -1.69
C ASP A 168 1.88 -20.67 -2.81
N ASN A 169 0.67 -20.31 -3.26
CA ASN A 169 0.43 -19.35 -4.34
C ASN A 169 -0.61 -18.29 -3.95
N THR A 170 -0.46 -17.72 -2.76
CA THR A 170 -1.10 -16.45 -2.41
C THR A 170 -0.06 -15.44 -1.98
N GLU A 171 0.89 -15.15 -2.88
CA GLU A 171 1.60 -13.86 -2.83
C GLU A 171 0.54 -12.78 -2.95
N ARG A 172 0.15 -12.20 -1.81
CA ARG A 172 -0.81 -11.10 -1.74
C ARG A 172 -0.29 -9.97 -2.63
N PHE A 173 -1.16 -9.35 -3.42
CA PHE A 173 -0.79 -8.22 -4.28
C PHE A 173 -0.41 -6.94 -3.50
N SER A 174 -0.36 -6.99 -2.17
CA SER A 174 0.35 -6.02 -1.34
C SER A 174 1.85 -6.33 -1.33
N GLN A 175 2.62 -5.63 -2.16
CA GLN A 175 4.07 -5.75 -2.18
C GLN A 175 4.65 -5.25 -0.84
N SER A 176 5.05 -6.16 0.05
CA SER A 176 5.71 -5.79 1.31
C SER A 176 7.16 -5.40 1.02
N TYR A 177 7.35 -4.12 0.75
CA TYR A 177 8.66 -3.55 0.52
C TYR A 177 9.45 -3.34 1.81
N LEU A 178 10.73 -3.70 1.80
CA LEU A 178 11.66 -3.30 2.85
C LEU A 178 12.27 -1.95 2.50
N LEU A 179 11.95 -0.91 3.30
CA LEU A 179 12.54 0.42 3.16
C LEU A 179 14.04 0.39 3.50
N TRP A 180 14.86 1.01 2.66
CA TRP A 180 16.29 1.13 2.87
C TRP A 180 16.79 2.57 2.68
N ASN A 181 17.53 3.04 3.69
CA ASN A 181 18.09 4.38 3.78
C ASN A 181 19.63 4.36 3.66
N PRO A 182 20.21 4.52 2.46
CA PRO A 182 21.65 4.39 2.23
C PRO A 182 22.55 5.60 2.57
N TRP A 183 22.06 6.61 3.28
CA TRP A 183 22.54 8.01 3.23
C TRP A 183 23.87 8.35 3.91
N LYS A 184 24.61 7.37 4.44
CA LYS A 184 25.89 7.64 5.12
C LYS A 184 27.06 7.85 4.14
N MET A 185 26.91 7.47 2.86
CA MET A 185 27.95 7.55 1.81
C MET A 185 27.32 7.60 0.40
N ASN A 186 27.99 8.21 -0.59
CA ASN A 186 27.54 8.23 -2.01
C ASN A 186 27.44 6.82 -2.64
N CYS A 187 28.02 5.82 -1.98
CA CYS A 187 27.88 4.42 -2.31
C CYS A 187 27.48 3.61 -1.07
N CYS A 188 26.54 2.69 -1.24
CA CYS A 188 26.08 1.82 -0.17
C CYS A 188 25.93 0.39 -0.67
N THR A 189 25.85 -0.58 0.25
CA THR A 189 25.65 -1.99 -0.08
C THR A 189 24.63 -2.60 0.87
N LYS A 190 23.70 -3.40 0.33
CA LYS A 190 22.73 -4.16 1.09
C LYS A 190 22.68 -5.60 0.60
N ILE A 191 22.50 -6.51 1.54
CA ILE A 191 22.21 -7.91 1.25
C ILE A 191 20.76 -7.98 0.78
N LEU A 192 20.55 -8.65 -0.36
CA LEU A 192 19.20 -8.91 -0.87
C LEU A 192 18.49 -9.91 0.05
N PRO A 193 17.18 -9.74 0.30
CA PRO A 193 16.41 -10.68 1.11
C PRO A 193 16.42 -12.11 0.55
N ARG A 194 16.48 -12.26 -0.79
CA ARG A 194 16.53 -13.55 -1.47
C ARG A 194 17.59 -13.53 -2.57
N LYS A 195 18.40 -14.59 -2.65
CA LYS A 195 19.44 -14.70 -3.67
C LYS A 195 18.85 -14.99 -5.06
N GLY A 196 19.36 -14.25 -6.03
CA GLY A 196 19.06 -14.39 -7.45
C GLY A 196 17.70 -13.87 -7.90
N GLN A 197 17.01 -13.10 -7.07
CA GLN A 197 15.78 -12.41 -7.45
C GLN A 197 15.52 -11.24 -6.53
N ALA A 198 14.95 -10.17 -7.07
CA ALA A 198 14.31 -9.10 -6.31
C ALA A 198 13.59 -8.15 -7.28
N THR A 199 12.71 -7.33 -6.71
CA THR A 199 12.26 -6.09 -7.35
C THR A 199 12.73 -4.91 -6.52
N ILE A 200 13.51 -4.02 -7.12
CA ILE A 200 14.08 -2.82 -6.51
C ILE A 200 13.31 -1.63 -7.06
N VAL A 201 12.81 -0.79 -6.19
CA VAL A 201 12.10 0.43 -6.55
C VAL A 201 12.89 1.61 -6.02
N VAL A 202 13.03 2.62 -6.87
CA VAL A 202 13.63 3.92 -6.56
C VAL A 202 12.54 4.96 -6.69
N LYS A 203 12.13 5.54 -5.57
CA LYS A 203 11.26 6.72 -5.56
C LYS A 203 12.14 7.95 -5.50
N GLN A 204 11.88 8.98 -6.30
CA GLN A 204 12.66 10.22 -6.24
C GLN A 204 11.85 11.48 -6.54
N THR A 205 12.11 12.55 -5.81
CA THR A 205 11.56 13.90 -6.07
C THR A 205 12.60 14.82 -6.74
N SER A 206 13.76 14.28 -7.11
CA SER A 206 14.85 15.00 -7.78
C SER A 206 15.25 14.31 -9.08
N ASP A 207 16.02 15.01 -9.92
CA ASP A 207 16.66 14.47 -11.12
C ASP A 207 18.12 14.10 -10.88
N THR A 208 18.35 13.47 -9.73
CA THR A 208 19.66 12.97 -9.38
C THR A 208 19.90 11.63 -10.10
N PRO A 209 20.93 11.51 -10.95
CA PRO A 209 21.27 10.24 -11.58
C PRO A 209 21.63 9.18 -10.54
N PHE A 210 21.31 7.93 -10.85
CA PHE A 210 21.63 6.79 -9.98
C PHE A 210 22.05 5.57 -10.78
N GLN A 211 22.83 4.71 -10.12
CA GLN A 211 23.25 3.41 -10.61
C GLN A 211 22.87 2.33 -9.60
N LEU A 212 22.18 1.29 -10.06
CA LEU A 212 21.92 0.07 -9.29
C LEU A 212 22.86 -1.02 -9.80
N ILE A 213 23.57 -1.67 -8.90
CA ILE A 213 24.48 -2.78 -9.22
C ILE A 213 24.09 -4.00 -8.40
N LEU A 214 23.54 -5.01 -9.06
CA LEU A 214 23.20 -6.30 -8.47
C LEU A 214 24.38 -7.23 -8.64
N SER A 215 24.96 -7.76 -7.57
CA SER A 215 26.24 -8.49 -7.62
C SER A 215 26.27 -9.72 -6.72
N ASN A 216 27.16 -10.66 -7.06
CA ASN A 216 27.57 -11.75 -6.16
C ASN A 216 28.67 -11.33 -5.17
N ALA A 217 29.27 -10.15 -5.34
CA ALA A 217 30.32 -9.63 -4.47
C ALA A 217 29.76 -8.68 -3.39
N ASN A 218 30.30 -8.76 -2.17
CA ASN A 218 29.84 -7.95 -1.03
C ASN A 218 30.44 -6.54 -0.95
N ALA A 219 31.37 -6.21 -1.84
CA ALA A 219 32.08 -4.94 -1.85
C ALA A 219 32.12 -4.37 -3.27
N LEU A 220 31.82 -3.08 -3.40
CA LEU A 220 31.79 -2.37 -4.68
C LEU A 220 33.11 -2.50 -5.46
N ASN A 221 34.24 -2.37 -4.76
CA ASN A 221 35.58 -2.46 -5.35
C ASN A 221 35.94 -3.89 -5.80
N ALA A 222 35.15 -4.89 -5.41
CA ALA A 222 35.35 -6.26 -5.85
C ALA A 222 34.64 -6.57 -7.17
N ILE A 223 33.72 -5.71 -7.64
CA ILE A 223 32.90 -5.96 -8.84
C ILE A 223 33.74 -6.12 -10.12
N HIS A 224 34.95 -5.57 -10.16
CA HIS A 224 35.88 -5.70 -11.31
C HIS A 224 36.89 -6.84 -11.17
N LYS A 225 36.80 -7.70 -10.15
CA LYS A 225 37.72 -8.83 -9.94
C LYS A 225 37.29 -10.05 -10.78
N GLU A 226 38.21 -10.99 -11.00
CA GLU A 226 37.86 -12.27 -11.62
C GLU A 226 36.79 -13.01 -10.80
N ASN A 227 35.87 -13.72 -11.49
CA ASN A 227 34.74 -14.46 -10.93
C ASN A 227 33.59 -13.61 -10.33
N THR A 228 33.54 -12.31 -10.61
CA THR A 228 32.36 -11.50 -10.30
C THR A 228 31.36 -11.50 -11.44
N TYR A 229 30.10 -11.48 -11.03
CA TYR A 229 28.96 -11.28 -11.92
C TYR A 229 28.14 -10.12 -11.37
N SER A 230 27.85 -9.14 -12.21
CA SER A 230 26.92 -8.08 -11.84
C SER A 230 26.00 -7.66 -12.99
N ILE A 231 24.80 -7.22 -12.61
CA ILE A 231 23.86 -6.52 -13.49
C ILE A 231 23.89 -5.05 -13.07
N VAL A 232 24.12 -4.15 -14.02
CA VAL A 232 24.29 -2.72 -13.80
C VAL A 232 23.18 -1.98 -14.54
N LEU A 233 22.29 -1.32 -13.80
CA LEU A 233 21.35 -0.34 -14.34
C LEU A 233 21.90 1.06 -14.05
N MET A 234 22.02 1.90 -15.07
CA MET A 234 22.38 3.30 -14.93
C MET A 234 21.26 4.16 -15.52
N VAL A 235 20.74 5.08 -14.72
CA VAL A 235 19.65 6.00 -15.10
C VAL A 235 20.15 7.43 -14.95
N ASN A 236 20.19 8.19 -16.06
CA ASN A 236 20.62 9.58 -16.06
C ASN A 236 19.75 10.43 -17.02
N LYS A 237 20.08 11.73 -17.17
CA LYS A 237 19.34 12.70 -17.99
C LYS A 237 19.51 12.56 -19.50
N ARG A 238 20.35 11.63 -19.96
CA ARG A 238 20.66 11.41 -21.38
C ARG A 238 20.20 10.04 -21.83
N GLU A 239 20.36 9.04 -20.98
CA GLU A 239 20.05 7.66 -21.31
C GLU A 239 19.82 6.79 -20.07
N VAL A 240 19.20 5.64 -20.34
CA VAL A 240 19.20 4.48 -19.46
C VAL A 240 19.96 3.36 -20.14
N THR A 241 20.86 2.72 -19.40
CA THR A 241 21.59 1.54 -19.86
C THR A 241 21.46 0.40 -18.85
N LEU A 242 21.32 -0.80 -19.38
CA LEU A 242 21.33 -2.05 -18.64
C LEU A 242 22.49 -2.90 -19.17
N ASN A 243 23.45 -3.21 -18.31
CA ASN A 243 24.66 -3.96 -18.65
C ASN A 243 24.82 -5.18 -17.74
N VAL A 244 25.58 -6.17 -18.20
CA VAL A 244 26.09 -7.25 -17.37
C VAL A 244 27.61 -7.23 -17.38
N HIS A 245 28.24 -7.34 -16.20
CA HIS A 245 29.69 -7.46 -16.08
C HIS A 245 30.07 -8.86 -15.61
N ILE A 246 31.00 -9.48 -16.31
CA ILE A 246 31.44 -10.86 -16.07
C ILE A 246 32.93 -10.95 -16.32
N ASN A 247 33.70 -11.37 -15.31
CA ASN A 247 35.16 -11.54 -15.42
C ASN A 247 35.87 -10.30 -16.01
N GLY A 248 35.41 -9.10 -15.62
CA GLY A 248 35.96 -7.83 -16.09
C GLY A 248 35.54 -7.40 -17.50
N GLN A 249 34.68 -8.16 -18.19
CA GLN A 249 34.07 -7.76 -19.46
C GLN A 249 32.66 -7.22 -19.24
N GLU A 250 32.33 -6.14 -19.94
CA GLU A 250 31.00 -5.52 -19.93
C GLU A 250 30.25 -5.87 -21.22
N HIS A 251 28.99 -6.27 -21.08
CA HIS A 251 28.08 -6.54 -22.19
C HIS A 251 26.79 -5.72 -22.01
N LEU A 252 26.41 -4.99 -23.05
CA LEU A 252 25.16 -4.24 -23.08
C LEU A 252 23.99 -5.20 -23.26
N LEU A 253 23.02 -5.14 -22.34
CA LEU A 253 21.76 -5.88 -22.41
C LEU A 253 20.63 -5.03 -23.01
N GLY A 254 20.62 -3.73 -22.74
CA GLY A 254 19.61 -2.81 -23.26
C GLY A 254 19.97 -1.34 -23.06
N ARG A 255 19.45 -0.48 -23.93
CA ARG A 255 19.66 0.98 -23.89
C ARG A 255 18.43 1.71 -24.40
N THR A 256 18.14 2.86 -23.81
CA THR A 256 17.18 3.84 -24.34
C THR A 256 17.67 5.25 -24.03
N ASP A 257 17.57 6.14 -25.00
CA ASP A 257 17.87 7.58 -24.90
C ASP A 257 16.62 8.45 -25.13
N GLU A 258 15.46 7.82 -25.32
CA GLU A 258 14.20 8.53 -25.47
C GLU A 258 13.89 9.36 -24.22
N SER A 259 13.59 10.65 -24.41
CA SER A 259 13.37 11.61 -23.33
C SER A 259 12.31 11.21 -22.30
N ARG A 260 11.39 10.31 -22.69
CA ARG A 260 10.33 9.73 -21.84
C ARG A 260 10.81 8.58 -20.94
N HIS A 261 11.89 7.92 -21.31
CA HIS A 261 12.42 6.74 -20.63
C HIS A 261 13.63 7.04 -19.75
N ILE A 262 14.09 8.28 -19.77
CA ILE A 262 15.23 8.74 -18.99
C ILE A 262 14.76 9.48 -17.73
N LEU A 263 15.70 9.98 -16.95
CA LEU A 263 15.42 10.74 -15.75
C LEU A 263 14.56 11.97 -16.08
N GLN A 264 13.35 12.06 -15.51
CA GLN A 264 12.42 13.17 -15.74
C GLN A 264 12.29 14.00 -14.46
N LEU A 265 12.45 15.33 -14.56
CA LEU A 265 11.81 16.24 -13.63
C LEU A 265 10.40 16.49 -14.16
N TYR A 266 9.38 16.08 -13.42
CA TYR A 266 8.08 16.69 -13.61
C TYR A 266 8.19 18.13 -13.07
N ASN A 267 8.06 19.12 -13.95
CA ASN A 267 8.16 20.55 -13.63
C ASN A 267 7.04 21.07 -12.70
N ASN A 268 6.27 20.19 -12.05
CA ASN A 268 5.19 20.55 -11.13
C ASN A 268 5.38 19.82 -9.79
N ASP A 269 5.79 20.61 -8.78
CA ASP A 269 5.64 20.47 -7.33
C ASP A 269 5.44 19.04 -6.76
N ASP A 270 6.49 18.52 -6.11
CA ASP A 270 6.47 17.45 -5.10
C ASP A 270 6.05 16.03 -5.50
N LYS A 271 5.90 15.71 -6.79
CA LYS A 271 5.57 14.33 -7.20
C LYS A 271 6.80 13.42 -7.28
N GLU A 272 6.73 12.32 -6.54
CA GLU A 272 7.72 11.23 -6.61
C GLU A 272 7.67 10.53 -7.97
N ASN A 273 8.80 10.52 -8.67
CA ASN A 273 9.04 9.61 -9.79
C ASN A 273 9.34 8.21 -9.26
N ILE A 274 8.75 7.20 -9.88
CA ILE A 274 9.00 5.80 -9.55
C ILE A 274 9.80 5.16 -10.68
N TYR A 275 10.94 4.57 -10.33
CA TYR A 275 11.73 3.70 -11.20
C TYR A 275 11.79 2.33 -10.58
N TRP A 276 11.83 1.29 -11.40
CA TRP A 276 11.94 -0.06 -10.86
C TRP A 276 12.82 -0.95 -11.73
N LEU A 277 13.52 -1.87 -11.07
CA LEU A 277 14.34 -2.92 -11.66
C LEU A 277 13.90 -4.25 -11.05
N SER A 278 13.45 -5.19 -11.88
CA SER A 278 13.09 -6.54 -11.45
C SER A 278 13.98 -7.56 -12.13
N PHE A 279 14.43 -8.57 -11.40
CA PHE A 279 15.17 -9.69 -11.96
C PHE A 279 14.81 -11.00 -11.29
N SER A 280 14.94 -12.09 -12.03
CA SER A 280 14.59 -13.43 -11.55
C SER A 280 15.49 -14.51 -12.13
N LYS A 281 16.07 -15.33 -11.26
CA LYS A 281 16.76 -16.57 -11.65
C LYS A 281 15.82 -17.62 -12.26
N HIS A 282 14.52 -17.54 -12.00
CA HIS A 282 13.55 -18.50 -12.50
C HIS A 282 13.16 -18.22 -13.95
N THR A 283 13.00 -16.94 -14.30
CA THR A 283 12.68 -16.52 -15.68
C THR A 283 13.92 -16.09 -16.47
N SER A 284 15.09 -16.00 -15.82
CA SER A 284 16.33 -15.47 -16.40
C SER A 284 16.14 -14.11 -17.06
N THR A 285 15.21 -13.31 -16.55
CA THR A 285 14.81 -12.04 -17.15
C THR A 285 15.17 -10.90 -16.22
N VAL A 286 15.62 -9.79 -16.82
CA VAL A 286 15.83 -8.50 -16.15
C VAL A 286 14.95 -7.47 -16.83
N MET A 287 14.16 -6.74 -16.05
CA MET A 287 13.22 -5.74 -16.53
C MET A 287 13.44 -4.42 -15.81
N TYR A 288 13.36 -3.33 -16.56
CA TYR A 288 13.36 -1.97 -16.03
C TYR A 288 12.12 -1.22 -16.53
N GLY A 289 11.53 -0.39 -15.69
CA GLY A 289 10.43 0.50 -16.06
C GLY A 289 10.30 1.73 -15.16
N ILE A 290 9.33 2.57 -15.51
CA ILE A 290 9.01 3.84 -14.85
C ILE A 290 7.51 3.86 -14.53
N GLY A 291 7.14 4.47 -13.40
CA GLY A 291 5.75 4.59 -12.94
C GLY A 291 5.28 3.35 -12.18
N GLU A 292 4.01 2.98 -12.38
CA GLU A 292 3.38 1.80 -11.80
C GLU A 292 4.27 0.56 -12.02
N ILE A 293 4.46 -0.20 -10.95
CA ILE A 293 5.38 -1.34 -10.92
C ILE A 293 4.65 -2.54 -11.52
N ARG A 294 4.66 -2.62 -12.86
CA ARG A 294 3.96 -3.64 -13.64
C ARG A 294 4.79 -4.10 -14.85
N PRO A 295 4.87 -5.41 -15.15
CA PRO A 295 5.62 -5.91 -16.32
C PRO A 295 5.19 -5.30 -17.65
N GLN A 296 3.89 -5.07 -17.88
CA GLN A 296 3.39 -4.40 -19.08
C GLN A 296 3.88 -2.95 -19.26
N PHE A 297 4.32 -2.28 -18.20
CA PHE A 297 4.92 -0.94 -18.25
C PHE A 297 6.46 -0.95 -18.28
N LYS A 298 7.07 -2.10 -18.57
CA LYS A 298 8.52 -2.19 -18.77
C LYS A 298 8.96 -1.35 -19.97
N ILE A 299 10.14 -0.77 -19.85
CA ILE A 299 10.84 -0.01 -20.88
C ILE A 299 11.95 -0.87 -21.49
N LEU A 300 12.73 -1.54 -20.65
CA LEU A 300 13.79 -2.45 -21.09
C LEU A 300 13.49 -3.86 -20.55
N GLU A 301 13.75 -4.85 -21.39
CA GLU A 301 13.70 -6.27 -21.04
C GLU A 301 14.90 -6.97 -21.65
N ALA A 302 15.58 -7.79 -20.86
CA ALA A 302 16.67 -8.63 -21.32
C ALA A 302 16.50 -10.04 -20.77
N HIS A 303 16.51 -11.02 -21.67
CA HIS A 303 16.67 -12.42 -21.32
C HIS A 303 18.16 -12.75 -21.28
N LEU A 304 18.60 -13.31 -20.17
CA LEU A 304 19.99 -13.71 -19.97
C LEU A 304 20.23 -15.08 -20.61
N ASP A 305 21.35 -15.20 -21.33
CA ASP A 305 21.82 -16.48 -21.88
C ASP A 305 21.92 -17.56 -20.80
N GLU A 306 21.77 -18.84 -21.20
CA GLU A 306 21.89 -20.00 -20.29
C GLU A 306 23.17 -19.98 -19.45
N LYS A 307 24.27 -19.54 -20.05
CA LYS A 307 25.59 -19.43 -19.40
C LYS A 307 25.60 -18.45 -18.21
N TYR A 308 24.60 -17.58 -18.08
CA TYR A 308 24.46 -16.60 -17.00
C TYR A 308 23.46 -17.02 -15.91
N ILE A 309 22.69 -18.10 -16.11
CA ILE A 309 21.65 -18.57 -15.16
C ILE A 309 22.26 -18.96 -13.80
N GLN A 310 23.43 -19.61 -13.81
CA GLN A 310 24.12 -19.94 -12.58
C GLN A 310 24.64 -18.67 -11.88
N ALA A 311 25.06 -17.67 -12.66
CA ALA A 311 25.62 -16.43 -12.13
C ALA A 311 24.55 -15.53 -11.51
N ILE A 312 23.39 -15.38 -12.15
CA ILE A 312 22.25 -14.64 -11.58
C ILE A 312 21.78 -15.28 -10.27
N SER A 313 21.80 -16.62 -10.18
CA SER A 313 21.43 -17.34 -8.95
C SER A 313 22.32 -17.01 -7.75
N ASN A 314 23.54 -16.53 -8.00
CA ASN A 314 24.50 -16.14 -6.97
C ASN A 314 24.46 -14.65 -6.60
N ILE A 315 23.65 -13.83 -7.29
CA ILE A 315 23.45 -12.44 -6.90
C ILE A 315 22.83 -12.39 -5.51
N ALA A 316 23.50 -11.67 -4.61
CA ALA A 316 23.13 -11.57 -3.20
C ALA A 316 23.22 -10.15 -2.65
N TYR A 317 23.78 -9.21 -3.42
CA TYR A 317 24.05 -7.86 -2.98
C TYR A 317 23.47 -6.85 -3.96
N LEU A 318 22.90 -5.78 -3.43
CA LEU A 318 22.57 -4.55 -4.14
C LEU A 318 23.55 -3.47 -3.70
N HIS A 319 24.25 -2.89 -4.66
CA HIS A 319 25.00 -1.67 -4.48
C HIS A 319 24.30 -0.52 -5.18
N ILE A 320 24.33 0.66 -4.57
CA ILE A 320 23.79 1.88 -5.17
C ILE A 320 24.92 2.89 -5.24
N LYS A 321 25.03 3.57 -6.38
CA LYS A 321 25.77 4.84 -6.48
C LYS A 321 24.80 5.95 -6.84
N ILE A 322 24.89 7.07 -6.15
CA ILE A 322 24.10 8.27 -6.42
C ILE A 322 25.07 9.36 -6.86
N ASN A 323 24.77 10.00 -7.99
CA ASN A 323 25.54 11.09 -8.58
C ASN A 323 27.00 10.70 -8.96
N ASP A 324 27.32 10.71 -10.25
CA ASP A 324 28.70 10.47 -10.73
C ASP A 324 29.62 11.69 -10.50
N VAL A 325 29.07 12.84 -10.12
CA VAL A 325 29.83 14.09 -9.96
C VAL A 325 30.32 14.20 -8.51
N TYR A 326 31.63 14.08 -8.33
CA TYR A 326 32.37 14.22 -7.07
C TYR A 326 32.30 15.63 -6.43
N GLU A 327 31.47 16.54 -6.93
CA GLU A 327 31.47 17.95 -6.54
C GLU A 327 30.36 18.24 -5.52
N ASP A 328 30.81 18.71 -4.35
CA ASP A 328 30.07 19.19 -3.18
C ASP A 328 29.21 18.18 -2.39
N PHE A 329 29.84 17.57 -1.38
CA PHE A 329 29.15 16.91 -0.26
C PHE A 329 28.16 17.82 0.48
N GLN A 330 28.24 19.15 0.35
CA GLN A 330 27.26 20.08 0.91
C GLN A 330 25.95 20.15 0.11
N ALA A 331 25.94 19.73 -1.16
CA ALA A 331 24.72 19.62 -1.98
C ALA A 331 23.93 18.33 -1.71
N ILE A 332 24.48 17.42 -0.90
CA ILE A 332 23.97 16.07 -0.60
C ILE A 332 23.13 16.03 0.70
N SER A 333 23.03 17.14 1.44
CA SER A 333 22.08 17.24 2.55
C SER A 333 20.65 16.98 2.04
N HIS A 334 19.89 16.16 2.76
CA HIS A 334 18.50 15.79 2.44
C HIS A 334 18.29 14.84 1.24
N LEU A 335 19.31 14.10 0.76
CA LEU A 335 19.07 13.03 -0.22
C LEU A 335 18.06 11.99 0.28
N GLU A 336 18.02 11.78 1.60
CA GLU A 336 17.08 10.89 2.29
C GLU A 336 15.61 11.29 2.17
N ASP A 337 15.37 12.58 2.00
CA ASP A 337 14.03 13.13 1.75
C ASP A 337 13.70 13.12 0.25
N LYS A 338 14.71 12.97 -0.61
CA LYS A 338 14.59 13.12 -2.07
C LYS A 338 14.61 11.83 -2.85
N ILE A 339 15.15 10.76 -2.29
CA ILE A 339 15.26 9.45 -2.94
C ILE A 339 14.93 8.39 -1.89
N GLN A 340 14.19 7.35 -2.24
CA GLN A 340 13.91 6.21 -1.36
C GLN A 340 14.09 4.91 -2.12
N PHE A 341 14.66 3.91 -1.44
CA PHE A 341 14.85 2.58 -2.01
C PHE A 341 13.97 1.57 -1.30
N LEU A 342 13.18 0.84 -2.09
CA LEU A 342 12.32 -0.24 -1.61
C LEU A 342 12.78 -1.54 -2.26
N ILE A 343 12.91 -2.60 -1.47
CA ILE A 343 13.34 -3.92 -1.98
C ILE A 343 12.27 -4.95 -1.65
N ASN A 344 11.76 -5.62 -2.67
CA ASN A 344 10.84 -6.75 -2.56
C ASN A 344 11.60 -8.06 -2.89
N THR A 345 11.24 -9.14 -2.19
CA THR A 345 11.86 -10.46 -2.27
C THR A 345 11.43 -11.24 -3.51
N SER A 346 10.27 -10.90 -4.08
CA SER A 346 9.70 -11.58 -5.25
C SER A 346 9.90 -10.79 -6.54
N PRO A 347 10.13 -11.50 -7.66
CA PRO A 347 10.15 -10.89 -8.97
C PRO A 347 8.75 -10.40 -9.33
N LEU A 348 8.68 -9.48 -10.30
CA LEU A 348 7.45 -8.83 -10.65
C LEU A 348 6.52 -9.78 -11.43
N LEU A 349 5.30 -9.96 -10.93
CA LEU A 349 4.22 -10.68 -11.60
C LEU A 349 3.20 -9.70 -12.17
N GLU A 350 2.51 -10.10 -13.23
CA GLU A 350 1.45 -9.30 -13.84
C GLU A 350 0.20 -9.29 -12.94
N PRO A 351 -0.24 -8.15 -12.41
CA PRO A 351 -1.44 -8.09 -11.59
C PRO A 351 -2.70 -8.10 -12.45
N ASN A 352 -3.62 -9.01 -12.12
CA ASN A 352 -4.93 -9.09 -12.75
C ASN A 352 -5.84 -7.96 -12.28
N LEU A 353 -6.41 -7.22 -13.22
CA LEU A 353 -7.36 -6.15 -12.92
C LEU A 353 -8.74 -6.70 -12.51
N LEU A 354 -9.19 -7.79 -13.13
CA LEU A 354 -10.51 -8.37 -12.92
C LEU A 354 -10.55 -9.26 -11.67
N VAL A 355 -11.50 -9.03 -10.78
CA VAL A 355 -11.78 -9.90 -9.64
C VAL A 355 -12.86 -10.91 -10.02
N ILE A 356 -12.62 -12.19 -9.75
CA ILE A 356 -13.61 -13.25 -10.00
C ILE A 356 -14.72 -13.20 -8.97
N SER A 357 -15.97 -13.36 -9.42
CA SER A 357 -17.13 -13.45 -8.53
C SER A 357 -17.08 -14.76 -7.71
N GLU A 358 -17.43 -14.67 -6.42
CA GLU A 358 -17.49 -15.84 -5.53
C GLU A 358 -18.48 -16.89 -6.02
N SER A 359 -19.60 -16.47 -6.61
CA SER A 359 -20.62 -17.39 -7.16
C SER A 359 -20.13 -18.13 -8.41
N GLN A 360 -19.11 -17.61 -9.09
CA GLN A 360 -18.49 -18.25 -10.25
C GLN A 360 -17.25 -19.08 -9.85
N SER A 361 -16.72 -18.93 -8.63
CA SER A 361 -15.52 -19.64 -8.16
C SER A 361 -15.64 -21.17 -8.16
N THR A 362 -16.86 -21.71 -8.05
CA THR A 362 -17.14 -23.16 -8.07
C THR A 362 -17.18 -23.77 -9.48
N LEU A 363 -17.25 -22.96 -10.54
CA LEU A 363 -17.43 -23.40 -11.93
C LEU A 363 -16.11 -23.54 -12.72
N PHE A 364 -14.97 -23.18 -12.14
CA PHE A 364 -13.73 -22.99 -12.89
C PHE A 364 -12.59 -23.93 -12.49
N GLN A 365 -12.76 -25.22 -12.81
CA GLN A 365 -11.62 -26.14 -12.98
C GLN A 365 -10.93 -25.98 -14.36
N ASN A 366 -11.48 -25.15 -15.26
CA ASN A 366 -11.08 -25.08 -16.68
C ASN A 366 -10.65 -23.68 -17.17
N LEU A 367 -10.58 -22.64 -16.33
CA LEU A 367 -10.02 -21.35 -16.75
C LEU A 367 -8.49 -21.35 -16.54
N PRO A 368 -7.72 -20.74 -17.45
CA PRO A 368 -6.31 -20.49 -17.17
C PRO A 368 -6.23 -19.60 -15.92
N PHE A 369 -5.52 -20.09 -14.89
CA PHE A 369 -5.28 -19.44 -13.59
C PHE A 369 -4.79 -17.97 -13.67
N SER A 370 -4.48 -17.48 -14.87
CA SER A 370 -3.85 -16.19 -15.13
C SER A 370 -4.79 -15.03 -15.47
N SER A 371 -6.10 -15.23 -15.67
CA SER A 371 -6.98 -14.14 -16.21
C SER A 371 -7.78 -13.36 -15.16
N TYR A 372 -7.82 -13.85 -13.92
CA TYR A 372 -8.63 -13.26 -12.85
C TYR A 372 -7.88 -13.27 -11.52
N LEU A 373 -8.25 -12.32 -10.67
CA LEU A 373 -7.84 -12.23 -9.28
C LEU A 373 -8.90 -12.85 -8.37
N TYR A 374 -8.49 -13.74 -7.46
CA TYR A 374 -9.39 -14.23 -6.43
C TYR A 374 -9.63 -13.15 -5.35
N PRO A 375 -10.85 -13.00 -4.80
CA PRO A 375 -11.12 -12.00 -3.76
C PRO A 375 -10.18 -12.09 -2.56
N LEU A 376 -9.72 -13.30 -2.21
CA LEU A 376 -8.75 -13.53 -1.13
C LEU A 376 -7.35 -12.96 -1.41
N ALA A 377 -7.02 -12.72 -2.67
CA ALA A 377 -5.73 -12.15 -3.08
C ALA A 377 -5.73 -10.61 -3.11
N LEU A 378 -6.90 -9.97 -2.96
CA LEU A 378 -7.01 -8.52 -2.74
C LEU A 378 -6.31 -8.12 -1.43
N THR A 379 -5.87 -6.86 -1.36
CA THR A 379 -5.45 -6.25 -0.10
C THR A 379 -6.62 -6.24 0.89
N GLU A 380 -6.33 -6.17 2.18
CA GLU A 380 -7.37 -6.20 3.21
C GLU A 380 -8.44 -5.10 3.04
N PRO A 381 -8.08 -3.82 2.79
CA PRO A 381 -9.07 -2.78 2.51
C PRO A 381 -9.92 -3.09 1.27
N CYS A 382 -9.29 -3.46 0.15
CA CYS A 382 -10.00 -3.81 -1.07
C CYS A 382 -10.95 -5.01 -0.91
N ARG A 383 -10.56 -6.00 -0.10
CA ARG A 383 -11.40 -7.16 0.19
C ARG A 383 -12.64 -6.78 0.99
N LEU A 384 -12.51 -5.88 1.97
CA LEU A 384 -13.66 -5.36 2.73
C LEU A 384 -14.61 -4.58 1.82
N LEU A 385 -14.07 -3.68 1.00
CA LEU A 385 -14.82 -2.93 -0.01
C LEU A 385 -15.55 -3.87 -0.99
N TYR A 386 -14.87 -4.93 -1.44
CA TYR A 386 -15.42 -5.93 -2.36
C TYR A 386 -16.65 -6.63 -1.75
N HIS A 387 -16.54 -7.15 -0.53
CA HIS A 387 -17.66 -7.84 0.13
C HIS A 387 -18.89 -6.95 0.30
N ASN A 388 -18.69 -5.64 0.54
CA ASN A 388 -19.79 -4.70 0.66
C ASN A 388 -20.47 -4.41 -0.69
N LEU A 389 -19.70 -4.36 -1.77
CA LEU A 389 -20.16 -3.91 -3.09
C LEU A 389 -20.85 -5.02 -3.91
N ILE A 390 -20.44 -6.29 -3.76
CA ILE A 390 -20.97 -7.39 -4.60
C ILE A 390 -22.47 -7.66 -4.45
N HIS A 391 -23.07 -7.26 -3.33
CA HIS A 391 -24.49 -7.46 -3.07
C HIS A 391 -25.38 -6.32 -3.58
N PHE A 392 -24.77 -5.23 -4.06
CA PHE A 392 -25.53 -4.11 -4.60
C PHE A 392 -26.28 -4.49 -5.87
N LYS A 393 -27.56 -4.09 -5.95
CA LYS A 393 -28.42 -4.23 -7.12
C LYS A 393 -28.96 -2.87 -7.50
N LEU A 394 -28.94 -2.58 -8.80
CA LEU A 394 -29.42 -1.32 -9.35
C LEU A 394 -30.95 -1.30 -9.49
N ASP A 395 -31.51 -2.42 -9.94
CA ASP A 395 -32.94 -2.57 -10.15
C ASP A 395 -33.63 -2.99 -8.85
N ASP A 396 -34.71 -2.30 -8.53
CA ASP A 396 -35.65 -2.65 -7.46
C ASP A 396 -37.01 -2.93 -8.11
N ASP A 397 -37.79 -3.85 -7.53
CA ASP A 397 -39.12 -4.24 -7.99
C ASP A 397 -40.07 -3.02 -8.06
N ASP A 398 -39.77 -1.96 -7.31
CA ASP A 398 -40.51 -0.69 -7.27
C ASP A 398 -40.35 0.21 -8.52
N PHE A 399 -39.28 0.03 -9.30
CA PHE A 399 -39.06 0.77 -10.54
C PHE A 399 -38.22 -0.02 -11.57
N PRO A 400 -38.82 -1.04 -12.22
CA PRO A 400 -38.10 -1.92 -13.14
C PRO A 400 -37.60 -1.21 -14.43
N ASP A 401 -38.19 -0.06 -14.78
CA ASP A 401 -37.82 0.71 -15.98
C ASP A 401 -36.75 1.79 -15.71
N LEU A 402 -36.03 1.72 -14.58
CA LEU A 402 -35.07 2.76 -14.17
C LEU A 402 -34.03 3.05 -15.27
N ILE A 403 -33.46 2.02 -15.87
CA ILE A 403 -32.46 2.16 -16.94
C ILE A 403 -33.05 2.91 -18.14
N GLN A 404 -34.24 2.51 -18.59
CA GLN A 404 -34.91 3.12 -19.73
C GLN A 404 -35.29 4.58 -19.44
N ALA A 405 -35.65 4.89 -18.20
CA ALA A 405 -35.90 6.25 -17.75
C ALA A 405 -34.64 7.12 -17.78
N ILE A 406 -33.49 6.59 -17.32
CA ILE A 406 -32.19 7.26 -17.38
C ILE A 406 -31.80 7.56 -18.83
N GLU A 407 -31.86 6.55 -19.70
CA GLU A 407 -31.61 6.67 -21.14
C GLU A 407 -32.47 7.78 -21.77
N CYS A 408 -33.76 7.78 -21.44
CA CYS A 408 -34.71 8.75 -21.91
C CYS A 408 -34.41 10.17 -21.39
N SER A 409 -33.96 10.30 -20.14
CA SER A 409 -33.56 11.58 -19.56
C SER A 409 -32.28 12.14 -20.20
N ILE A 410 -31.29 11.27 -20.52
CA ILE A 410 -30.07 11.65 -21.24
C ILE A 410 -30.38 12.14 -22.66
N LYS A 411 -31.27 11.45 -23.38
CA LYS A 411 -31.61 11.74 -24.78
C LYS A 411 -32.52 12.96 -24.95
N ASN A 412 -33.22 13.39 -23.90
CA ASN A 412 -34.15 14.51 -23.96
C ASN A 412 -33.45 15.82 -23.52
N PRO A 413 -33.42 16.86 -24.37
CA PRO A 413 -32.88 18.18 -24.00
C PRO A 413 -33.51 18.83 -22.75
N GLN A 414 -34.73 18.44 -22.39
CA GLN A 414 -35.43 18.90 -21.19
C GLN A 414 -35.29 17.95 -20.00
N GLY A 415 -34.67 16.77 -20.19
CA GLY A 415 -34.43 15.81 -19.12
C GLY A 415 -33.35 16.28 -18.17
N TRP A 416 -33.49 15.95 -16.88
CA TRP A 416 -32.52 16.38 -15.87
C TRP A 416 -31.11 15.87 -16.16
N CYS A 417 -30.95 14.61 -16.59
CA CYS A 417 -29.65 14.04 -16.91
C CYS A 417 -28.94 14.86 -18.00
N HIS A 418 -29.65 15.16 -19.10
CA HIS A 418 -29.10 15.95 -20.21
C HIS A 418 -28.63 17.34 -19.77
N GLN A 419 -29.48 18.06 -19.04
CA GLN A 419 -29.15 19.41 -18.55
C GLN A 419 -27.95 19.39 -17.60
N LYS A 420 -27.91 18.41 -16.69
CA LYS A 420 -26.81 18.26 -15.75
C LYS A 420 -25.48 17.95 -16.44
N LEU A 421 -25.48 17.13 -17.48
CA LEU A 421 -24.29 16.85 -18.28
C LEU A 421 -23.78 18.11 -19.00
N ILE A 422 -24.67 18.93 -19.57
CA ILE A 422 -24.30 20.21 -20.19
C ILE A 422 -23.67 21.16 -19.18
N GLU A 423 -24.25 21.28 -17.97
CA GLU A 423 -23.69 22.11 -16.89
C GLU A 423 -22.26 21.70 -16.53
N LYS A 424 -21.94 20.41 -16.63
CA LYS A 424 -20.63 19.83 -16.26
C LYS A 424 -19.57 19.92 -17.36
N ALA A 425 -19.90 20.39 -18.57
CA ALA A 425 -18.98 20.40 -19.70
C ALA A 425 -17.65 21.15 -19.42
N ASN A 426 -17.64 22.08 -18.45
CA ASN A 426 -16.47 22.89 -18.09
C ASN A 426 -15.71 22.36 -16.87
N GLN A 427 -16.07 21.19 -16.33
CA GLN A 427 -15.53 20.69 -15.06
C GLN A 427 -14.04 20.37 -15.13
N TYR A 428 -13.52 19.98 -16.30
CA TYR A 428 -12.13 19.54 -16.48
C TYR A 428 -11.32 20.50 -17.36
N GLY A 429 -11.59 21.80 -17.27
CA GLY A 429 -10.90 22.85 -18.02
C GLY A 429 -11.74 23.39 -19.17
N ARG A 430 -11.24 23.29 -20.41
CA ARG A 430 -11.99 23.79 -21.58
C ARG A 430 -13.31 23.02 -21.74
N PRO A 431 -14.42 23.71 -22.09
CA PRO A 431 -15.71 23.07 -22.35
C PRO A 431 -15.61 21.84 -23.26
N ASN A 432 -16.06 20.69 -22.79
CA ASN A 432 -16.22 19.48 -23.57
C ASN A 432 -17.36 18.64 -22.97
N THR A 433 -18.43 18.46 -23.75
CA THR A 433 -19.61 17.71 -23.33
C THR A 433 -19.33 16.23 -23.12
N ASP A 434 -18.33 15.69 -23.81
CA ASP A 434 -18.02 14.26 -23.77
C ASP A 434 -17.12 13.91 -22.58
N ILE A 435 -16.43 14.89 -21.98
CA ILE A 435 -15.64 14.67 -20.75
C ILE A 435 -16.51 14.89 -19.51
N THR A 436 -17.60 14.14 -19.42
CA THR A 436 -18.55 14.28 -18.33
C THR A 436 -19.23 12.95 -18.01
N TYR A 437 -19.67 12.80 -16.77
CA TYR A 437 -20.53 11.71 -16.32
C TYR A 437 -21.32 12.21 -15.11
N LEU A 438 -22.43 11.56 -14.77
CA LEU A 438 -23.19 11.88 -13.57
C LEU A 438 -22.64 11.08 -12.38
N ARG A 439 -22.58 11.70 -11.22
CA ARG A 439 -22.06 11.12 -9.98
C ARG A 439 -23.11 11.22 -8.87
N LEU A 440 -23.65 10.08 -8.47
CA LEU A 440 -24.72 9.98 -7.47
C LEU A 440 -24.18 9.40 -6.16
N THR A 441 -24.61 9.95 -5.02
CA THR A 441 -24.21 9.45 -3.71
C THR A 441 -25.19 8.41 -3.17
N LEU A 442 -24.67 7.29 -2.70
CA LEU A 442 -25.39 6.26 -1.95
C LEU A 442 -24.46 5.67 -0.89
N ASP A 443 -24.29 6.35 0.25
CA ASP A 443 -23.32 5.98 1.30
C ASP A 443 -23.30 4.47 1.64
N PRO A 444 -22.14 3.77 1.58
CA PRO A 444 -20.78 4.24 1.27
C PRO A 444 -20.38 4.20 -0.22
N PHE A 445 -21.33 3.95 -1.10
CA PHE A 445 -21.17 3.82 -2.54
C PHE A 445 -21.36 5.12 -3.31
N ILE A 446 -20.78 5.12 -4.49
CA ILE A 446 -20.95 6.13 -5.52
C ILE A 446 -21.44 5.43 -6.77
N ILE A 447 -22.48 5.97 -7.40
CA ILE A 447 -22.96 5.48 -8.68
C ILE A 447 -22.57 6.49 -9.74
N GLU A 448 -21.89 6.03 -10.79
CA GLU A 448 -21.53 6.85 -11.93
C GLU A 448 -22.31 6.40 -13.17
N ILE A 449 -22.95 7.36 -13.84
CA ILE A 449 -23.71 7.13 -15.07
C ILE A 449 -22.95 7.81 -16.21
N TRP A 450 -22.53 7.01 -17.17
CA TRP A 450 -21.71 7.38 -18.31
C TRP A 450 -22.55 7.38 -19.57
N PRO A 451 -22.96 8.54 -20.10
CA PRO A 451 -23.72 8.60 -21.35
C PRO A 451 -22.95 8.02 -22.55
N PRO A 452 -23.63 7.73 -23.67
CA PRO A 452 -22.97 7.18 -24.84
C PRO A 452 -21.80 8.06 -25.33
N GLY A 453 -20.62 7.46 -25.51
CA GLY A 453 -19.41 8.16 -25.97
C GLY A 453 -18.65 8.96 -24.92
N HIS A 454 -19.21 9.15 -23.72
CA HIS A 454 -18.61 9.98 -22.68
C HIS A 454 -17.42 9.30 -21.98
N TYR A 455 -16.50 10.09 -21.43
CA TYR A 455 -15.27 9.64 -20.79
C TYR A 455 -14.77 10.57 -19.67
N SER A 456 -13.83 10.09 -18.86
CA SER A 456 -13.12 10.89 -17.87
C SER A 456 -11.78 11.39 -18.41
N PRO A 457 -11.19 12.46 -17.85
CA PRO A 457 -9.78 12.71 -18.08
C PRO A 457 -8.94 11.54 -17.55
N VAL A 458 -7.68 11.44 -17.98
CA VAL A 458 -6.72 10.60 -17.25
C VAL A 458 -6.52 11.22 -15.88
N HIS A 459 -6.71 10.43 -14.83
CA HIS A 459 -6.69 10.88 -13.44
C HIS A 459 -6.09 9.82 -12.52
N ASN A 460 -5.70 10.23 -11.32
CA ASN A 460 -5.08 9.39 -10.30
C ASN A 460 -5.75 9.64 -8.94
N HIS A 461 -6.22 8.57 -8.30
CA HIS A 461 -6.93 8.58 -7.02
C HIS A 461 -6.01 8.59 -5.78
N LYS A 462 -4.71 8.82 -6.00
CA LYS A 462 -3.66 8.95 -4.98
C LYS A 462 -3.51 7.67 -4.16
N ASN A 463 -3.71 7.77 -2.85
CA ASN A 463 -3.52 6.67 -1.90
C ASN A 463 -4.86 5.96 -1.59
N ALA A 464 -5.78 5.93 -2.55
CA ALA A 464 -7.08 5.29 -2.38
C ALA A 464 -6.99 3.78 -2.58
N TYR A 465 -7.69 3.03 -1.74
CA TYR A 465 -8.19 1.70 -2.08
C TYR A 465 -9.55 1.86 -2.73
N GLY A 466 -9.83 1.09 -3.77
CA GLY A 466 -11.09 1.20 -4.50
C GLY A 466 -11.55 -0.11 -5.09
N ILE A 467 -12.86 -0.31 -5.09
CA ILE A 467 -13.53 -1.38 -5.84
C ILE A 467 -14.60 -0.73 -6.70
N PHE A 468 -14.75 -1.20 -7.93
CA PHE A 468 -15.93 -0.88 -8.71
C PHE A 468 -16.45 -2.05 -9.52
N ARG A 469 -17.75 -2.00 -9.82
CA ARG A 469 -18.47 -3.00 -10.60
C ARG A 469 -19.31 -2.32 -11.67
N VAL A 470 -19.35 -2.93 -12.84
CA VAL A 470 -20.26 -2.52 -13.92
C VAL A 470 -21.66 -3.07 -13.63
N LEU A 471 -22.64 -2.19 -13.43
CA LEU A 471 -24.04 -2.55 -13.17
C LEU A 471 -24.85 -2.65 -14.45
N HIS A 472 -24.54 -1.81 -15.44
CA HIS A 472 -25.21 -1.79 -16.73
C HIS A 472 -24.24 -1.38 -17.84
N GLY A 473 -24.36 -2.01 -19.01
CA GLY A 473 -23.57 -1.70 -20.20
C GLY A 473 -22.12 -2.20 -20.12
N SER A 474 -21.21 -1.43 -20.71
CA SER A 474 -19.77 -1.70 -20.69
C SER A 474 -18.95 -0.41 -20.60
N ILE A 475 -17.75 -0.51 -20.05
CA ILE A 475 -16.82 0.62 -19.92
C ILE A 475 -15.40 0.20 -20.31
N LEU A 476 -14.77 0.99 -21.16
CA LEU A 476 -13.34 0.87 -21.47
C LEU A 476 -12.54 1.54 -20.37
N VAL A 477 -11.66 0.78 -19.73
CA VAL A 477 -10.67 1.27 -18.77
C VAL A 477 -9.31 1.26 -19.42
N ARG A 478 -8.60 2.38 -19.29
CA ARG A 478 -7.22 2.56 -19.74
C ARG A 478 -6.34 2.79 -18.54
N LEU A 479 -5.38 1.92 -18.28
CA LEU A 479 -4.38 2.09 -17.22
C LEU A 479 -3.12 2.75 -17.80
N PHE A 480 -2.57 3.70 -17.05
CA PHE A 480 -1.33 4.40 -17.38
C PHE A 480 -0.30 4.19 -16.27
N PRO A 481 1.01 4.14 -16.59
CA PRO A 481 2.05 3.96 -15.58
C PRO A 481 2.14 5.17 -14.64
N ALA A 482 1.85 6.39 -15.11
CA ALA A 482 1.88 7.59 -14.27
C ALA A 482 0.93 8.67 -14.79
N LEU A 483 0.55 9.60 -13.91
CA LEU A 483 -0.18 10.79 -14.32
C LEU A 483 0.80 11.85 -14.84
N THR A 484 1.00 11.89 -16.16
CA THR A 484 1.98 12.76 -16.83
C THR A 484 1.38 13.55 -17.99
N LEU A 485 1.84 14.78 -18.23
CA LEU A 485 1.43 15.57 -19.40
C LEU A 485 1.92 15.00 -20.73
N ASN A 486 2.86 14.06 -20.68
CA ASN A 486 3.47 13.43 -21.84
C ASN A 486 2.73 12.14 -22.27
N LEU A 487 1.40 12.04 -22.03
CA LEU A 487 0.59 10.85 -22.32
C LEU A 487 0.70 10.32 -23.75
N GLN A 488 0.95 11.20 -24.73
CA GLN A 488 1.06 10.82 -26.16
C GLN A 488 2.15 9.78 -26.43
N TYR A 489 2.98 9.48 -25.43
CA TYR A 489 4.07 8.53 -25.53
C TYR A 489 3.88 7.27 -24.66
N GLU A 490 2.74 7.07 -24.00
CA GLU A 490 2.50 5.87 -23.21
C GLU A 490 1.30 5.11 -23.79
N ALA A 491 1.52 3.89 -24.28
CA ALA A 491 0.44 3.02 -24.69
C ALA A 491 -0.27 2.51 -23.42
N PRO A 492 -1.54 2.88 -23.19
CA PRO A 492 -2.25 2.40 -22.02
C PRO A 492 -2.56 0.90 -22.15
N ILE A 493 -2.73 0.25 -21.00
CA ILE A 493 -3.32 -1.09 -20.97
C ILE A 493 -4.84 -0.93 -21.01
N GLU A 494 -5.48 -1.58 -21.98
CA GLU A 494 -6.92 -1.44 -22.21
C GLU A 494 -7.70 -2.67 -21.72
N TYR A 495 -8.76 -2.43 -20.95
CA TYR A 495 -9.72 -3.45 -20.52
C TYR A 495 -11.13 -2.99 -20.85
N LEU A 496 -11.86 -3.76 -21.67
CA LEU A 496 -13.29 -3.55 -21.86
C LEU A 496 -14.06 -4.35 -20.81
N LEU A 497 -14.55 -3.64 -19.79
CA LEU A 497 -15.32 -4.22 -18.70
C LEU A 497 -16.79 -4.33 -19.09
N LYS A 498 -17.36 -5.50 -18.86
CA LYS A 498 -18.77 -5.82 -19.11
C LYS A 498 -19.55 -5.85 -17.78
N GLN A 499 -20.88 -5.83 -17.90
CA GLN A 499 -21.78 -6.00 -16.77
C GLN A 499 -21.35 -7.14 -15.84
N ASP A 500 -21.47 -6.89 -14.54
CA ASP A 500 -21.08 -7.73 -13.41
C ASP A 500 -19.59 -7.96 -13.19
N GLN A 501 -18.72 -7.45 -14.07
CA GLN A 501 -17.28 -7.49 -13.83
C GLN A 501 -16.89 -6.48 -12.75
N VAL A 502 -15.96 -6.91 -11.89
CA VAL A 502 -15.45 -6.16 -10.75
C VAL A 502 -13.95 -5.93 -10.93
N THR A 503 -13.50 -4.72 -10.60
CA THR A 503 -12.09 -4.33 -10.62
C THR A 503 -11.70 -3.63 -9.34
N TRP A 504 -10.39 -3.45 -9.16
CA TRP A 504 -9.83 -2.93 -7.93
C TRP A 504 -8.67 -1.98 -8.19
N MET A 505 -8.38 -1.13 -7.20
CA MET A 505 -7.14 -0.36 -7.13
C MET A 505 -6.64 -0.27 -5.70
N SER A 506 -5.33 -0.08 -5.56
CA SER A 506 -4.60 0.12 -4.30
C SER A 506 -3.59 1.26 -4.50
N PRO A 507 -3.03 1.88 -3.46
CA PRO A 507 -2.07 2.98 -3.61
C PRO A 507 -0.94 2.69 -4.62
N GLU A 508 -0.53 1.43 -4.75
CA GLU A 508 0.55 1.01 -5.63
C GLU A 508 0.12 0.59 -7.04
N LEU A 509 -1.16 0.25 -7.27
CA LEU A 509 -1.62 -0.40 -8.50
C LEU A 509 -3.00 0.10 -8.96
N ASN A 510 -3.15 0.26 -10.28
CA ASN A 510 -4.37 0.65 -10.99
C ASN A 510 -4.88 2.08 -10.66
N GLN A 511 -4.03 2.93 -10.06
CA GLN A 511 -4.41 4.28 -9.63
C GLN A 511 -4.64 5.25 -10.78
N THR A 512 -3.75 5.22 -11.78
CA THR A 512 -3.82 6.17 -12.90
C THR A 512 -4.61 5.55 -14.05
N HIS A 513 -5.79 6.09 -14.31
CA HIS A 513 -6.64 5.54 -15.35
C HIS A 513 -7.54 6.58 -16.05
N GLN A 514 -8.12 6.16 -17.17
CA GLN A 514 -9.25 6.80 -17.84
C GLN A 514 -10.35 5.77 -18.05
N MET A 515 -11.60 6.22 -17.93
CA MET A 515 -12.78 5.42 -18.21
C MET A 515 -13.54 6.05 -19.36
N LYS A 516 -14.05 5.23 -20.29
CA LYS A 516 -14.84 5.67 -21.44
C LYS A 516 -15.98 4.72 -21.70
N ASN A 517 -17.19 5.25 -21.83
CA ASN A 517 -18.28 4.51 -22.46
C ASN A 517 -18.07 4.53 -23.97
N VAL A 518 -17.68 3.38 -24.53
CA VAL A 518 -17.44 3.23 -25.97
C VAL A 518 -18.73 2.95 -26.74
N GLU A 519 -19.81 2.60 -26.05
CA GLU A 519 -21.12 2.43 -26.67
C GLU A 519 -21.69 3.77 -27.09
N LEU A 520 -22.37 3.78 -28.25
CA LEU A 520 -22.92 5.01 -28.85
C LEU A 520 -24.45 5.11 -28.71
N SER A 521 -25.12 4.04 -28.26
CA SER A 521 -26.58 3.99 -28.16
C SER A 521 -27.12 3.89 -26.74
N SER A 522 -26.28 3.50 -25.78
CA SER A 522 -26.67 3.25 -24.39
C SER A 522 -25.63 3.76 -23.40
N CYS A 523 -26.10 4.18 -22.23
CA CYS A 523 -25.29 4.55 -21.09
C CYS A 523 -24.63 3.32 -20.45
N CYS A 524 -23.54 3.56 -19.73
CA CYS A 524 -22.96 2.61 -18.79
C CYS A 524 -23.21 3.12 -17.38
N ILE A 525 -23.51 2.20 -16.45
CA ILE A 525 -23.70 2.52 -15.04
C ILE A 525 -22.76 1.65 -14.23
N ILE A 526 -21.99 2.28 -13.36
CA ILE A 526 -21.05 1.61 -12.46
C ILE A 526 -21.33 2.02 -11.02
N VAL A 527 -21.01 1.12 -10.09
CA VAL A 527 -20.97 1.42 -8.65
C VAL A 527 -19.54 1.30 -8.15
N GLN A 528 -19.14 2.22 -7.29
CA GLN A 528 -17.78 2.34 -6.75
C GLN A 528 -17.85 2.52 -5.24
N CYS A 529 -16.83 2.07 -4.53
CA CYS A 529 -16.56 2.46 -3.14
C CYS A 529 -15.06 2.64 -2.94
N TYR A 530 -14.71 3.60 -2.08
CA TYR A 530 -13.34 4.00 -1.81
C TYR A 530 -13.06 4.02 -0.31
N GLU A 531 -11.81 3.73 0.03
CA GLU A 531 -11.24 3.93 1.36
C GLU A 531 -9.88 4.60 1.19
N TYR A 532 -9.53 5.53 2.07
CA TYR A 532 -8.26 6.26 2.01
C TYR A 532 -7.39 5.86 3.19
N ASP A 533 -6.10 5.60 2.93
CA ASP A 533 -5.15 5.29 4.01
C ASP A 533 -4.86 6.53 4.86
N GLU A 534 -5.55 6.65 6.01
CA GLU A 534 -5.39 7.74 6.97
C GLU A 534 -3.94 7.92 7.49
N THR A 535 -3.08 6.92 7.34
CA THR A 535 -1.68 6.97 7.78
C THR A 535 -0.74 7.64 6.77
N GLN A 536 -1.17 7.80 5.53
CA GLN A 536 -0.44 8.40 4.40
C GLN A 536 -0.99 9.80 4.02
N VAL A 537 -1.96 10.32 4.78
CA VAL A 537 -2.57 11.61 4.51
C VAL A 537 -1.89 12.70 5.32
N ASP A 538 -1.56 13.80 4.64
CA ASP A 538 -1.45 15.12 5.24
C ASP A 538 -2.65 15.31 6.20
N LYS A 539 -2.41 15.52 7.51
CA LYS A 539 -3.40 15.42 8.61
C LYS A 539 -4.66 16.31 8.47
N ASN A 540 -4.77 17.04 7.36
CA ASN A 540 -5.85 17.94 6.97
C ASN A 540 -6.71 17.43 5.78
N ARG A 541 -6.51 16.22 5.23
CA ARG A 541 -7.25 15.75 4.03
C ARG A 541 -7.97 14.41 4.22
N SER A 542 -8.95 14.36 5.12
CA SER A 542 -9.85 13.20 5.32
C SER A 542 -10.92 13.03 4.22
N GLU A 543 -10.70 13.53 3.01
CA GLU A 543 -11.70 13.62 1.94
C GLU A 543 -11.13 13.18 0.60
N GLU A 544 -12.00 12.73 -0.31
CA GLU A 544 -11.64 12.33 -1.67
C GLU A 544 -11.12 13.52 -2.50
N TYR A 545 -9.90 13.36 -3.03
CA TYR A 545 -9.31 14.24 -4.04
C TYR A 545 -8.58 13.38 -5.06
N PHE A 546 -8.69 13.74 -6.34
CA PHE A 546 -7.86 13.16 -7.38
C PHE A 546 -7.19 14.25 -8.20
N ASP A 547 -6.05 13.90 -8.77
CA ASP A 547 -5.37 14.73 -9.75
C ASP A 547 -5.75 14.26 -11.15
N PHE A 548 -5.92 15.19 -12.09
CA PHE A 548 -6.30 14.87 -13.46
C PHE A 548 -5.58 15.77 -14.46
N ILE A 549 -5.43 15.27 -15.69
CA ILE A 549 -4.91 16.08 -16.80
C ILE A 549 -6.06 16.91 -17.36
N ALA A 550 -5.91 18.24 -17.30
CA ALA A 550 -6.92 19.14 -17.83
C ALA A 550 -7.15 18.90 -19.33
N ASN A 551 -8.37 19.14 -19.82
CA ASN A 551 -8.78 18.91 -21.21
C ASN A 551 -7.94 19.69 -22.25
N ASN A 552 -7.17 20.71 -21.82
CA ASN A 552 -6.23 21.38 -22.71
C ASN A 552 -4.90 20.62 -22.88
N HIS A 553 -4.67 19.55 -22.12
CA HIS A 553 -3.44 18.75 -22.04
C HIS A 553 -2.17 19.53 -21.69
N ARG A 554 -2.29 20.65 -20.95
CA ARG A 554 -1.16 21.54 -20.63
C ARG A 554 -0.75 21.54 -19.17
N HIS A 555 -1.63 21.12 -18.27
CA HIS A 555 -1.37 21.14 -16.85
C HIS A 555 -2.20 20.06 -16.12
N ILE A 556 -1.72 19.66 -14.95
CA ILE A 556 -2.39 18.74 -14.05
C ILE A 556 -3.12 19.60 -13.01
N GLU A 557 -4.39 19.30 -12.75
CA GLU A 557 -5.20 19.95 -11.73
C GLU A 557 -5.60 18.95 -10.64
N THR A 558 -5.91 19.44 -9.45
CA THR A 558 -6.51 18.66 -8.38
C THR A 558 -7.96 19.08 -8.22
N MET A 559 -8.87 18.12 -8.06
CA MET A 559 -10.26 18.42 -7.73
C MET A 559 -10.79 17.58 -6.59
N LYS A 560 -11.70 18.20 -5.83
CA LYS A 560 -12.66 17.50 -4.97
C LYS A 560 -13.88 17.17 -5.81
N PRO A 561 -14.19 15.90 -6.07
CA PRO A 561 -15.38 15.57 -6.83
C PRO A 561 -16.64 15.91 -6.05
N ASN A 562 -17.56 16.56 -6.74
CA ASN A 562 -18.87 16.91 -6.21
C ASN A 562 -19.90 15.83 -6.59
N PHE A 563 -20.95 15.72 -5.78
CA PHE A 563 -22.09 14.86 -6.07
C PHE A 563 -23.17 15.66 -6.79
N ASP A 564 -23.75 15.08 -7.83
CA ASP A 564 -24.83 15.72 -8.60
C ASP A 564 -26.18 15.59 -7.90
N MET A 565 -26.44 14.43 -7.27
CA MET A 565 -27.68 14.14 -6.55
C MET A 565 -27.50 12.90 -5.66
N LYS A 566 -28.29 12.78 -4.58
CA LYS A 566 -28.43 11.51 -3.84
C LYS A 566 -29.19 10.49 -4.69
N PHE A 567 -28.77 9.22 -4.68
CA PHE A 567 -29.37 8.18 -5.52
C PHE A 567 -30.88 8.05 -5.34
N ALA A 568 -31.39 8.02 -4.10
CA ALA A 568 -32.83 7.93 -3.85
C ALA A 568 -33.63 9.11 -4.46
N VAL A 569 -33.09 10.34 -4.40
CA VAL A 569 -33.73 11.52 -4.99
C VAL A 569 -33.70 11.44 -6.51
N PHE A 570 -32.60 10.91 -7.07
CA PHE A 570 -32.44 10.69 -8.49
C PHE A 570 -33.45 9.66 -9.03
N THR A 571 -33.63 8.54 -8.34
CA THR A 571 -34.60 7.51 -8.71
C THR A 571 -36.03 8.08 -8.75
N GLU A 572 -36.42 8.85 -7.75
CA GLU A 572 -37.73 9.55 -7.72
C GLU A 572 -37.87 10.57 -8.85
N LYS A 573 -36.79 11.28 -9.19
CA LYS A 573 -36.75 12.22 -10.32
C LYS A 573 -36.96 11.49 -11.65
N MET A 574 -36.25 10.37 -11.87
CA MET A 574 -36.37 9.54 -13.07
C MET A 574 -37.77 8.93 -13.20
N LYS A 575 -38.36 8.46 -12.09
CA LYS A 575 -39.73 7.92 -12.05
C LYS A 575 -40.76 8.97 -12.46
N LYS A 576 -40.60 10.21 -11.99
CA LYS A 576 -41.47 11.35 -12.39
C LYS A 576 -41.34 11.69 -13.88
N GLU A 577 -40.10 11.81 -14.38
CA GLU A 577 -39.86 12.09 -15.81
C GLU A 577 -40.39 10.97 -16.72
N TRP A 578 -40.28 9.71 -16.28
CA TRP A 578 -40.79 8.55 -16.98
C TRP A 578 -42.31 8.56 -17.08
N ASN A 579 -43.01 8.72 -15.96
CA ASN A 579 -44.47 8.71 -15.91
C ASN A 579 -45.09 9.86 -16.72
N GLN A 580 -44.48 11.05 -16.68
CA GLN A 580 -44.95 12.19 -17.48
C GLN A 580 -44.90 11.92 -18.99
N ARG A 581 -43.96 11.10 -19.47
CA ARG A 581 -43.88 10.72 -20.88
C ARG A 581 -44.89 9.65 -21.25
N GLN A 582 -45.11 8.67 -20.38
CA GLN A 582 -46.10 7.62 -20.62
C GLN A 582 -47.54 8.16 -20.64
N SER A 583 -47.77 9.34 -20.05
CA SER A 583 -49.07 10.04 -20.10
C SER A 583 -49.28 10.95 -21.32
N LEU A 584 -48.26 11.13 -22.16
CA LEU A 584 -48.30 11.86 -23.43
C LEU A 584 -48.43 10.88 -24.60
#